data_AF-A0A7X6MUA2-F1
#
_entry.id   AF-A0A7X6MUA2-F1
#
_cell.length_a   1.000
_cell.length_b   1.000
_cell.length_c   1.000
_cell.angle_alpha   90.00
_cell.angle_beta   90.00
_cell.angle_gamma   90.00
#
_symmetry.space_group_name_H-M   'P 1'
#
loop_
_entity.id
_entity.type
_entity.pdbx_description
1 polymer ?
#
loop_
_entity_poly.entity_id
_entity_poly.type
_entity_poly.pdbx_seq_one_letter_code
_entity_poly.pdbx_strand_id
1 'polypeptide(L)'
;MTAWREWAPLPLRLFLGGGLILHGGIKLFAPGGHTNIAHLVGQLGVPFADAVGWLVGVIEFGGGLGILLGVFFRLATVVNALNVAGLLVLGFVAGGIPAPLPGGDPLPGFREALLILAGVVSLLLSGPGRLSLSGKLGGHHAQRQPEWDTSGRA
;
A
#
# COMPACT_ATOMS: atom_id res chain seq x y z
N MET A 1 12.49 2.35 -24.49
CA MET A 1 11.49 2.99 -23.60
C MET A 1 12.18 4.14 -22.89
N THR A 2 11.56 5.30 -22.73
CA THR A 2 12.22 6.47 -22.09
C THR A 2 12.43 6.20 -20.60
N ALA A 3 13.63 6.51 -20.07
CA ALA A 3 14.00 6.26 -18.67
C ALA A 3 12.92 6.75 -17.69
N TRP A 4 12.31 7.89 -17.97
CA TRP A 4 11.23 8.51 -17.19
C TRP A 4 10.08 7.57 -16.84
N ARG A 5 9.65 6.67 -17.74
CA ARG A 5 8.55 5.73 -17.47
C ARG A 5 8.89 4.75 -16.34
N GLU A 6 10.15 4.36 -16.25
CA GLU A 6 10.62 3.39 -15.26
C GLU A 6 10.87 4.01 -13.88
N TRP A 7 11.05 5.33 -13.83
CA TRP A 7 11.22 6.13 -12.62
C TRP A 7 9.92 6.79 -12.12
N ALA A 8 8.93 6.97 -12.99
CA ALA A 8 7.65 7.60 -12.65
C ALA A 8 6.92 7.02 -11.42
N PRO A 9 6.95 5.70 -11.14
CA PRO A 9 6.32 5.15 -9.93
C PRO A 9 7.07 5.49 -8.64
N LEU A 10 8.35 5.85 -8.72
CA LEU A 10 9.22 5.97 -7.53
C LEU A 10 8.77 7.08 -6.57
N PRO A 11 8.44 8.31 -7.02
CA PRO A 11 7.92 9.34 -6.11
C PRO A 11 6.63 8.89 -5.41
N LEU A 12 5.69 8.27 -6.15
CA LEU A 12 4.46 7.74 -5.57
C LEU A 12 4.74 6.65 -4.54
N ARG A 13 5.67 5.73 -4.82
CA ARG A 13 6.09 4.70 -3.84
C ARG A 13 6.68 5.31 -2.58
N LEU A 14 7.52 6.33 -2.72
CA LEU A 14 8.17 6.98 -1.58
C LEU A 14 7.15 7.66 -0.68
N PHE A 15 6.27 8.49 -1.24
CA PHE A 15 5.35 9.31 -0.44
C PHE A 15 4.10 8.55 -0.01
N LEU A 16 3.48 7.75 -0.87
CA LEU A 16 2.31 6.96 -0.49
C LEU A 16 2.73 5.77 0.38
N GLY A 17 3.78 5.04 -0.02
CA GLY A 17 4.31 3.94 0.80
C GLY A 17 4.81 4.45 2.15
N GLY A 18 5.57 5.54 2.17
CA GLY A 18 6.03 6.17 3.41
C GLY A 18 4.89 6.67 4.30
N GLY A 19 3.86 7.30 3.72
CA GLY A 19 2.67 7.72 4.47
C GLY A 19 1.93 6.54 5.09
N LEU A 20 1.71 5.46 4.35
CA LEU A 20 1.09 4.24 4.85
C LEU A 20 1.92 3.59 5.97
N ILE A 21 3.26 3.57 5.84
CA ILE A 21 4.16 3.10 6.90
C ILE A 21 4.01 3.95 8.16
N LEU A 22 3.96 5.27 8.03
CA LEU A 22 3.83 6.18 9.17
C LEU A 22 2.48 5.97 9.87
N HIS A 23 1.37 6.04 9.13
CA HIS A 23 0.02 5.91 9.70
C HIS A 23 -0.26 4.50 10.24
N GLY A 24 0.19 3.45 9.55
CA GLY A 24 0.11 2.08 10.05
C GLY A 24 1.00 1.86 11.27
N GLY A 25 2.20 2.45 11.28
CA GLY A 25 3.13 2.38 12.42
C GLY A 25 2.58 3.06 13.67
N ILE A 26 1.91 4.21 13.53
CA ILE A 26 1.21 4.85 14.64
C ILE A 26 0.15 3.91 15.21
N LYS A 27 -0.69 3.30 14.35
CA LYS A 27 -1.75 2.37 14.78
C LYS A 27 -1.19 1.16 15.52
N LEU A 28 -0.07 0.60 15.08
CA LEU A 28 0.48 -0.64 15.64
C LEU A 28 1.39 -0.44 16.84
N PHE A 29 2.15 0.67 16.88
CA PHE A 29 3.29 0.79 17.79
C PHE A 29 3.24 2.04 18.69
N ALA A 30 2.47 3.07 18.32
CA ALA A 30 2.39 4.26 19.17
C ALA A 30 1.43 4.03 20.36
N PRO A 31 1.75 4.54 21.56
CA PRO A 31 0.83 4.51 22.69
C PRO A 31 -0.52 5.13 22.32
N GLY A 32 -1.61 4.39 22.54
CA GLY A 32 -2.98 4.83 22.22
C GLY A 32 -3.34 4.81 20.74
N GLY A 33 -2.41 4.52 19.82
CA GLY A 33 -2.66 4.49 18.38
C GLY A 33 -3.69 3.44 17.98
N HIS A 34 -3.56 2.22 18.53
CA HIS A 34 -4.53 1.14 18.30
C HIS A 34 -5.93 1.49 18.84
N THR A 35 -5.99 2.00 20.07
CA THR A 35 -7.24 2.44 20.69
C THR A 35 -7.96 3.49 19.83
N ASN A 36 -7.21 4.41 19.23
CA ASN A 36 -7.75 5.43 18.36
C ASN A 36 -8.31 4.86 17.05
N ILE A 37 -7.60 3.95 16.37
CA ILE A 37 -8.16 3.34 15.14
C ILE A 37 -9.36 2.44 15.43
N ALA A 38 -9.36 1.69 16.53
CA ALA A 38 -10.52 0.90 16.95
C ALA A 38 -11.73 1.80 17.24
N HIS A 39 -11.52 2.95 17.89
CA HIS A 39 -12.57 3.96 18.09
C HIS A 39 -13.14 4.46 16.75
N LEU A 40 -12.27 4.91 15.85
CA LEU A 40 -12.65 5.47 14.55
C LEU A 40 -13.41 4.45 13.68
N VAL A 41 -12.92 3.20 13.61
CA VAL A 41 -13.57 2.10 12.89
C VAL A 41 -14.94 1.77 13.51
N GLY A 42 -15.06 1.83 14.84
CA GLY A 42 -16.34 1.67 15.53
C GLY A 42 -17.34 2.78 15.22
N GLN A 43 -16.89 4.04 15.12
CA GLN A 43 -17.73 5.16 14.70
C GLN A 43 -18.23 5.04 13.26
N LEU A 44 -17.48 4.33 12.40
CA LEU A 44 -17.89 3.99 11.03
C LEU A 44 -18.89 2.81 10.96
N GLY A 45 -19.33 2.26 12.10
CA GLY A 45 -20.31 1.18 12.16
C GLY A 45 -19.76 -0.21 11.84
N VAL A 46 -18.44 -0.38 11.83
CA VAL A 46 -17.81 -1.67 11.52
C VAL A 46 -17.86 -2.59 12.74
N PRO A 47 -18.38 -3.82 12.61
CA PRO A 47 -18.39 -4.79 13.71
C PRO A 47 -16.97 -5.25 14.04
N PHE A 48 -16.74 -5.66 15.30
CA PHE A 48 -15.43 -6.14 15.77
C PHE A 48 -14.31 -5.10 15.54
N ALA A 49 -14.61 -3.82 15.79
CA ALA A 49 -13.73 -2.69 15.48
C ALA A 49 -12.30 -2.82 16.04
N ASP A 50 -12.12 -3.47 17.18
CA ASP A 50 -10.79 -3.75 17.74
C ASP A 50 -9.95 -4.66 16.83
N ALA A 51 -10.50 -5.80 16.40
CA ALA A 51 -9.82 -6.72 15.49
C ALA A 51 -9.58 -6.07 14.11
N VAL A 52 -10.55 -5.31 13.61
CA VAL A 52 -10.41 -4.58 12.35
C VAL A 52 -9.36 -3.47 12.48
N GLY A 53 -9.23 -2.80 13.62
CA GLY A 53 -8.18 -1.82 13.88
C GLY A 53 -6.77 -2.41 13.71
N TRP A 54 -6.54 -3.61 14.23
CA TRP A 54 -5.28 -4.34 14.02
C TRP A 54 -5.07 -4.67 12.56
N LEU A 55 -6.12 -5.15 11.87
CA LEU A 55 -6.06 -5.46 10.43
C LEU A 55 -5.68 -4.23 9.60
N VAL A 56 -6.31 -3.08 9.86
CA VAL A 56 -5.99 -1.80 9.20
C VAL A 56 -4.53 -1.42 9.45
N GLY A 57 -4.07 -1.49 10.71
CA GLY A 57 -2.68 -1.18 11.05
C GLY A 57 -1.68 -2.07 10.30
N VAL A 58 -1.91 -3.38 10.24
CA VAL A 58 -1.05 -4.34 9.53
C VAL A 58 -1.07 -4.12 8.01
N ILE A 59 -2.24 -3.85 7.43
CA ILE A 59 -2.39 -3.57 5.99
C ILE A 59 -1.63 -2.30 5.60
N GLU A 60 -1.80 -1.21 6.37
CA GLU A 60 -1.13 0.06 6.10
C GLU A 60 0.37 -0.06 6.28
N PHE A 61 0.82 -0.60 7.42
CA PHE A 61 2.25 -0.69 7.71
C PHE A 61 2.95 -1.69 6.78
N GLY A 62 2.48 -2.94 6.75
CA GLY A 62 3.08 -4.00 5.96
C GLY A 62 2.94 -3.78 4.45
N GLY A 63 1.77 -3.30 4.01
CA GLY A 63 1.58 -2.97 2.61
C GLY A 63 2.33 -1.70 2.19
N GLY A 64 2.46 -0.71 3.07
CA GLY A 64 3.33 0.45 2.86
C GLY A 64 4.79 0.05 2.63
N LEU A 65 5.32 -0.88 3.44
CA LEU A 65 6.65 -1.49 3.21
C LEU A 65 6.74 -2.21 1.86
N GLY A 66 5.72 -3.01 1.51
CA GLY A 66 5.67 -3.71 0.23
C GLY A 66 5.67 -2.75 -0.98
N ILE A 67 4.91 -1.66 -0.90
CA ILE A 67 4.87 -0.59 -1.90
C ILE A 67 6.23 0.13 -1.98
N LEU A 68 6.78 0.54 -0.84
CA LEU A 68 8.03 1.31 -0.78
C LEU A 68 9.21 0.50 -1.30
N LEU A 69 9.33 -0.77 -0.91
CA LEU A 69 10.44 -1.65 -1.31
C LEU A 69 10.18 -2.34 -2.65
N GLY A 70 8.93 -2.35 -3.10
CA GLY A 70 8.53 -3.04 -4.33
C GLY A 70 8.56 -4.56 -4.17
N VAL A 71 8.31 -5.09 -2.97
CA VAL A 71 8.24 -6.52 -2.64
C VAL A 71 6.78 -6.88 -2.37
N PHE A 72 6.30 -8.00 -2.91
CA PHE A 72 4.86 -8.33 -2.93
C PHE A 72 3.99 -7.17 -3.46
N PHE A 73 4.56 -6.35 -4.35
CA PHE A 73 4.05 -5.02 -4.69
C PHE A 73 2.58 -5.03 -5.08
N ARG A 74 2.17 -5.91 -6.01
CA ARG A 74 0.77 -5.98 -6.45
C ARG A 74 -0.18 -6.27 -5.30
N LEU A 75 0.14 -7.24 -4.45
CA LEU A 75 -0.67 -7.60 -3.30
C LEU A 75 -0.76 -6.41 -2.33
N ALA A 76 0.39 -5.85 -1.95
CA ALA A 76 0.50 -4.72 -1.02
C ALA A 76 -0.29 -3.48 -1.49
N THR A 77 -0.23 -3.18 -2.79
CA THR A 77 -0.97 -2.07 -3.40
C THR A 77 -2.46 -2.36 -3.49
N VAL A 78 -2.89 -3.59 -3.83
CA VAL A 78 -4.32 -3.95 -3.88
C VAL A 78 -4.96 -3.88 -2.50
N VAL A 79 -4.33 -4.46 -1.47
CA VAL A 79 -4.92 -4.44 -0.12
C VAL A 79 -5.03 -3.02 0.43
N ASN A 80 -4.06 -2.14 0.15
CA ASN A 80 -4.15 -0.73 0.54
C ASN A 80 -5.18 0.05 -0.28
N ALA A 81 -5.34 -0.24 -1.57
CA ALA A 81 -6.41 0.35 -2.38
C ALA A 81 -7.79 0.00 -1.79
N LEU A 82 -7.99 -1.27 -1.41
CA LEU A 82 -9.23 -1.72 -0.78
C LEU A 82 -9.43 -1.11 0.61
N ASN A 83 -8.37 -0.95 1.41
CA ASN A 83 -8.44 -0.27 2.71
C ASN A 83 -8.95 1.17 2.56
N VAL A 84 -8.36 1.95 1.65
CA VAL A 84 -8.75 3.36 1.42
C VAL A 84 -10.12 3.46 0.75
N ALA A 85 -10.46 2.57 -0.18
CA ALA A 85 -11.79 2.51 -0.76
C ALA A 85 -12.87 2.16 0.28
N GLY A 86 -12.56 1.23 1.20
CA GLY A 86 -13.41 0.88 2.33
C GLY A 86 -13.68 2.09 3.21
N LEU A 87 -12.65 2.87 3.55
CA LEU A 87 -12.81 4.13 4.28
C LEU A 87 -13.75 5.11 3.56
N LEU A 88 -13.57 5.31 2.24
CA LEU A 88 -14.43 6.21 1.47
C LEU A 88 -15.90 5.77 1.50
N VAL A 89 -16.15 4.48 1.31
CA VAL A 89 -17.52 3.92 1.32
C VAL A 89 -18.13 4.05 2.72
N LEU A 90 -17.41 3.60 3.75
CA LEU A 90 -17.90 3.63 5.13
C LEU A 90 -18.11 5.06 5.62
N GLY A 91 -17.17 5.96 5.33
CA GLY A 91 -17.30 7.38 5.65
C GLY A 91 -18.50 8.01 4.96
N PHE A 92 -18.76 7.68 3.70
CA PHE A 92 -19.94 8.18 2.99
C PHE A 92 -21.23 7.67 3.62
N VAL A 93 -21.31 6.36 3.91
CA VAL A 93 -22.48 5.73 4.55
C VAL A 93 -22.73 6.29 5.96
N ALA A 94 -21.66 6.57 6.71
CA ALA A 94 -21.73 7.18 8.04
C ALA A 94 -22.04 8.69 8.02
N GLY A 95 -22.10 9.32 6.83
CA GLY A 95 -22.35 10.76 6.69
C GLY A 95 -21.14 11.66 6.96
N GLY A 96 -19.93 11.09 7.09
CA GLY A 96 -18.70 11.82 7.33
C GLY A 96 -17.55 10.95 7.83
N ILE A 97 -16.37 11.55 7.92
CA ILE A 97 -15.19 10.94 8.56
C ILE A 97 -15.22 11.31 10.05
N PRO A 98 -15.22 10.33 10.97
CA PRO A 98 -15.28 10.62 12.40
C PRO A 98 -14.01 11.31 12.91
N ALA A 99 -14.16 12.09 13.97
CA ALA A 99 -13.03 12.72 14.64
C ALA A 99 -12.22 11.69 15.43
N PRO A 100 -10.88 11.84 15.50
CA PRO A 100 -10.05 10.98 16.35
C PRO A 100 -10.28 11.29 17.83
N LEU A 101 -9.81 10.38 18.69
CA LEU A 101 -9.64 10.66 20.11
C LEU A 101 -8.70 11.86 20.32
N PRO A 102 -8.75 12.56 21.46
CA PRO A 102 -7.85 13.68 21.73
C PRO A 102 -6.37 13.30 21.54
N GLY A 103 -5.69 13.99 20.63
CA GLY A 103 -4.29 13.73 20.27
C GLY A 103 -4.06 12.49 19.39
N GLY A 104 -5.13 11.83 18.94
CA GLY A 104 -5.07 10.67 18.05
C GLY A 104 -4.84 11.06 16.58
N ASP A 105 -4.24 10.14 15.83
CA ASP A 105 -4.03 10.26 14.39
C ASP A 105 -5.39 10.24 13.63
N PRO A 106 -5.71 11.25 12.82
CA PRO A 106 -6.98 11.30 12.11
C PRO A 106 -7.01 10.32 10.92
N LEU A 107 -8.21 9.85 10.56
CA LEU A 107 -8.42 9.27 9.24
C LEU A 107 -8.31 10.37 8.16
N PRO A 108 -7.84 10.04 6.94
CA PRO A 108 -7.83 11.02 5.86
C PRO A 108 -9.26 11.46 5.53
N GLY A 109 -9.45 12.77 5.31
CA GLY A 109 -10.69 13.31 4.77
C GLY A 109 -10.99 12.76 3.38
N PHE A 110 -12.21 12.98 2.87
CA PHE A 110 -12.60 12.46 1.54
C PHE A 110 -11.66 12.89 0.42
N ARG A 111 -11.20 14.14 0.43
CA ARG A 111 -10.30 14.68 -0.58
C ARG A 111 -8.95 13.96 -0.56
N GLU A 112 -8.38 13.83 0.63
CA GLU A 112 -7.10 13.17 0.87
C GLU A 112 -7.20 11.68 0.52
N ALA A 113 -8.26 11.00 0.96
CA ALA A 113 -8.50 9.60 0.66
C ALA A 113 -8.68 9.33 -0.84
N LEU A 114 -9.36 10.22 -1.58
CA LEU A 114 -9.46 10.11 -3.04
C LEU A 114 -8.10 10.27 -3.74
N LEU A 115 -7.25 11.20 -3.27
CA LEU A 115 -5.91 11.38 -3.82
C LEU A 115 -5.00 10.18 -3.52
N ILE A 116 -5.09 9.62 -2.31
CA ILE A 116 -4.37 8.40 -1.93
C ILE A 116 -4.85 7.25 -2.81
N LEU A 117 -6.16 7.05 -2.96
CA LEU A 117 -6.72 5.99 -3.81
C LEU A 117 -6.27 6.14 -5.27
N ALA A 118 -6.34 7.35 -5.84
CA ALA A 118 -5.86 7.62 -7.19
C ALA A 118 -4.38 7.31 -7.35
N GLY A 119 -3.55 7.68 -6.37
CA GLY A 119 -2.13 7.38 -6.35
C GLY A 119 -1.81 5.89 -6.25
N VAL A 120 -2.51 5.16 -5.38
CA VAL A 120 -2.35 3.72 -5.20
C VAL A 120 -2.85 2.96 -6.45
N VAL A 121 -3.95 3.40 -7.08
CA VAL A 121 -4.41 2.86 -8.37
C VAL A 121 -3.39 3.14 -9.48
N SER A 122 -2.82 4.34 -9.52
CA SER A 122 -1.74 4.67 -10.47
C SER A 122 -0.54 3.73 -10.31
N LEU A 123 -0.17 3.40 -9.07
CA LEU A 123 0.86 2.41 -8.76
C LEU A 123 0.48 0.99 -9.22
N LEU A 124 -0.78 0.57 -9.09
CA LEU A 124 -1.25 -0.72 -9.62
C LEU A 124 -1.08 -0.80 -11.14
N LEU A 125 -1.42 0.28 -11.85
CA LEU A 125 -1.37 0.35 -13.31
C LEU A 125 0.06 0.47 -13.84
N SER A 126 0.93 1.19 -13.13
CA SER A 126 2.32 1.46 -13.56
C SER A 126 3.33 0.40 -13.09
N GLY A 127 2.99 -0.39 -12.07
CA GLY A 127 3.88 -1.40 -11.49
C GLY A 127 4.97 -0.81 -10.59
N PRO A 128 5.90 -1.64 -10.09
CA PRO A 128 6.87 -1.22 -9.07
C PRO A 128 8.00 -0.32 -9.62
N GLY A 129 8.22 -0.25 -10.93
CA GLY A 129 9.30 0.52 -11.54
C GLY A 129 10.71 -0.06 -11.29
N ARG A 130 11.74 0.70 -11.70
CA ARG A 130 13.15 0.24 -11.76
C ARG A 130 13.75 -0.17 -10.42
N LEU A 131 13.49 0.60 -9.35
CA LEU A 131 14.05 0.36 -8.01
C LEU A 131 13.19 -0.61 -7.19
N SER A 132 12.72 -1.69 -7.80
CA SER A 132 12.01 -2.76 -7.10
C SER A 132 12.99 -3.80 -6.58
N LEU A 133 12.88 -4.18 -5.31
CA LEU A 133 13.70 -5.28 -4.79
C LEU A 133 13.25 -6.66 -5.31
N SER A 134 12.02 -6.80 -5.84
CA SER A 134 11.52 -8.08 -6.39
C SER A 134 12.41 -8.64 -7.50
N GLY A 135 13.01 -7.78 -8.33
CA GLY A 135 13.90 -8.21 -9.42
C GLY A 135 15.23 -8.82 -8.93
N LYS A 136 15.67 -8.51 -7.71
CA LYS A 136 16.90 -9.06 -7.12
C LYS A 136 16.66 -10.38 -6.37
N LEU A 137 15.44 -10.64 -5.91
CA LEU A 137 15.08 -11.89 -5.23
C LEU A 137 14.74 -13.05 -6.19
N GLY A 138 14.36 -12.77 -7.45
CA GLY A 138 14.05 -13.80 -8.46
C GLY A 138 15.21 -14.20 -9.39
N GLY A 139 16.41 -13.66 -9.18
CA GLY A 139 17.50 -13.64 -10.17
C GLY A 139 18.43 -14.86 -10.25
N HIS A 140 18.05 -16.04 -9.74
CA HIS A 140 18.90 -17.24 -9.80
C HIS A 140 18.32 -18.42 -10.63
N HIS A 141 17.20 -18.24 -11.33
CA HIS A 141 16.57 -19.31 -12.13
C HIS A 141 16.37 -19.00 -13.62
N ALA A 142 17.31 -18.27 -14.24
CA ALA A 142 17.34 -18.11 -15.69
C ALA A 142 18.78 -18.07 -16.22
N GLN A 143 19.55 -19.14 -15.96
CA GLN A 143 20.75 -19.43 -16.75
C GLN A 143 20.59 -20.76 -17.46
N ARG A 144 21.02 -20.75 -18.74
CA ARG A 144 21.07 -21.81 -19.74
C ARG A 144 19.86 -21.90 -20.67
N GLN A 145 19.82 -21.00 -21.65
CA GLN A 145 19.46 -21.46 -22.99
C GLN A 145 20.66 -22.26 -23.51
N PRO A 146 20.50 -23.52 -23.94
CA PRO A 146 21.55 -24.22 -24.66
C PRO A 146 21.69 -23.55 -26.03
N GLU A 147 22.87 -23.00 -26.27
CA GLU A 147 23.31 -22.56 -27.59
C GLU A 147 23.34 -23.81 -28.49
N TRP A 148 22.34 -23.93 -29.37
CA TRP A 148 22.32 -24.98 -30.37
C TRP A 148 23.23 -24.54 -31.51
N ASP A 149 24.45 -25.06 -31.49
CA ASP A 149 25.42 -24.92 -32.55
C ASP A 149 24.84 -25.45 -33.88
N THR A 150 24.67 -24.57 -34.86
CA THR A 150 24.36 -24.92 -36.26
C THR A 150 25.60 -25.06 -37.12
N SER A 151 26.74 -25.47 -36.56
CA SER A 151 27.85 -25.93 -37.37
C SER A 151 27.63 -27.40 -37.76
N GLY A 152 27.28 -27.60 -39.03
CA GLY A 152 27.35 -28.92 -39.66
C GLY A 152 26.03 -29.44 -40.19
N ARG A 153 25.69 -29.02 -41.41
CA ARG A 153 25.32 -29.94 -42.49
C ARG A 153 25.42 -29.21 -43.83
N ALA A 154 26.46 -29.59 -44.56
CA ALA A 154 26.61 -29.42 -45.99
C ALA A 154 25.60 -30.33 -46.74
#